data_AF-A0A9N7MM96-F1
#
_entry.id   AF-A0A9N7MM96-F1
#
_cell.length_a   1.000
_cell.length_b   1.000
_cell.length_c   1.000
_cell.angle_alpha   90.00
_cell.angle_beta   90.00
_cell.angle_gamma   90.00
#
_symmetry.space_group_name_H-M   'P 1'
#
loop_
_entity.id
_entity.type
_entity.pdbx_description
1 polymer ?
#
loop_
_entity_poly.entity_id
_entity_poly.type
_entity_poly.pdbx_seq_one_letter_code
_entity_poly.pdbx_strand_id
1 'polypeptide(L)'
;IMARRNARNRQPTPSPPPSPSPSPPHQQAPNPAGAHLKIVLQFRSLTPPEFHGTEGPETVAEWIRQIEQNFDLLQCSDEQK
;
A
#
# COMPACT_ATOMS: atom_id res chain seq x y z
N ILE A 1 -53.45 -26.11 52.74
CA ILE A 1 -52.48 -25.16 52.14
C ILE A 1 -51.20 -25.94 51.87
N MET A 2 -50.74 -26.04 50.62
CA MET A 2 -49.33 -25.91 50.23
C MET A 2 -49.25 -25.98 48.70
N ALA A 3 -48.85 -24.85 48.11
CA ALA A 3 -48.84 -24.58 46.68
C ALA A 3 -47.59 -25.16 46.01
N ARG A 4 -47.78 -25.56 44.75
CA ARG A 4 -46.78 -26.02 43.78
C ARG A 4 -45.65 -24.99 43.65
N ARG A 5 -44.40 -25.43 43.83
CA ARG A 5 -43.20 -24.59 43.67
C ARG A 5 -42.72 -24.66 42.22
N ASN A 6 -43.04 -23.64 41.42
CA ASN A 6 -42.47 -23.45 40.09
C ASN A 6 -41.01 -22.96 40.22
N ALA A 7 -40.03 -23.86 40.13
CA ALA A 7 -38.62 -23.50 40.07
C ALA A 7 -38.28 -23.07 38.63
N ARG A 8 -38.26 -21.76 38.43
CA ARG A 8 -37.89 -21.11 37.17
C ARG A 8 -36.43 -21.42 36.84
N ASN A 9 -36.26 -22.19 35.78
CA ASN A 9 -35.04 -22.50 35.05
C ASN A 9 -34.09 -21.27 35.02
N ARG A 10 -33.04 -21.27 35.86
CA ARG A 10 -31.96 -20.28 35.82
C ARG A 10 -30.77 -20.91 35.11
N GLN A 11 -30.74 -20.74 33.79
CA GLN A 11 -29.55 -21.00 33.00
C GLN A 11 -28.49 -19.95 33.36
N PRO A 12 -27.25 -20.32 33.72
CA PRO A 12 -26.16 -19.36 33.84
C PRO A 12 -25.85 -18.82 32.45
N THR A 13 -25.89 -17.49 32.30
CA THR A 13 -25.48 -16.81 31.06
C THR A 13 -23.98 -17.06 30.81
N PRO A 14 -23.54 -17.47 29.61
CA PRO A 14 -22.12 -17.52 29.30
C PRO A 14 -21.56 -16.08 29.29
N SER A 15 -20.42 -15.89 29.96
CA SER A 15 -19.70 -14.62 29.99
C SER A 15 -19.31 -14.17 28.57
N PRO A 16 -19.32 -12.86 28.27
CA PRO A 16 -18.78 -12.37 27.01
C PRO A 16 -17.27 -12.68 26.92
N PRO A 17 -16.74 -12.96 25.72
CA PRO A 17 -15.31 -13.22 25.54
C PRO A 17 -14.49 -11.98 25.93
N PRO A 18 -13.26 -12.15 26.44
CA PRO A 18 -12.38 -11.03 26.78
C PRO A 18 -12.07 -10.21 25.52
N SER A 19 -12.09 -8.88 25.64
CA SER A 19 -11.70 -7.96 24.57
C SER A 19 -10.27 -8.27 24.07
N PRO A 20 -10.00 -8.16 22.75
CA PRO A 20 -8.66 -8.39 22.22
C PRO A 20 -7.68 -7.36 22.81
N SER A 21 -6.53 -7.83 23.27
CA SER A 21 -5.43 -6.97 23.74
C SER A 21 -4.98 -6.01 22.63
N PRO A 22 -4.49 -4.81 22.97
CA PRO A 22 -3.85 -3.92 22.00
C PRO A 22 -2.61 -4.63 21.43
N SER A 23 -2.62 -4.86 20.12
CA SER A 23 -1.47 -5.42 19.40
C SER A 23 -0.20 -4.57 19.64
N PRO A 24 1.00 -5.18 19.67
CA PRO A 24 2.27 -4.45 19.61
C PRO A 24 2.28 -3.48 18.43
N PRO A 25 3.07 -2.37 18.45
CA PRO A 25 3.15 -1.46 17.32
C PRO A 25 3.47 -2.27 16.07
N HIS A 26 2.47 -2.41 15.20
CA HIS A 26 2.60 -3.09 13.93
C HIS A 26 3.73 -2.38 13.18
N GLN A 27 4.89 -3.00 13.07
CA GLN A 27 5.82 -2.65 12.02
C GLN A 27 5.06 -2.93 10.72
N GLN A 28 4.41 -1.91 10.17
CA GLN A 28 3.81 -1.97 8.86
C GLN A 28 4.93 -2.40 7.92
N ALA A 29 4.80 -3.62 7.37
CA ALA A 29 5.62 -4.00 6.24
C ALA A 29 5.50 -2.89 5.20
N PRO A 30 6.60 -2.48 4.53
CA PRO A 30 6.55 -1.41 3.56
C PRO A 30 5.49 -1.75 2.51
N ASN A 31 4.39 -0.97 2.49
CA ASN A 31 3.34 -1.15 1.51
C ASN A 31 3.93 -0.90 0.12
N PRO A 32 4.01 -1.90 -0.77
CA PRO A 32 4.64 -1.74 -2.09
C PRO A 32 3.93 -0.68 -2.93
N ALA A 33 2.61 -0.52 -2.76
CA ALA A 33 1.84 0.56 -3.37
C ALA A 33 2.31 1.97 -2.96
N GLY A 34 2.72 2.14 -1.70
CA GLY A 34 3.26 3.42 -1.20
C GLY A 34 4.67 3.71 -1.73
N ALA A 35 5.49 2.68 -1.91
CA ALA A 35 6.82 2.81 -2.49
C ALA A 35 6.76 3.22 -3.97
N HIS A 36 5.86 2.60 -4.75
CA HIS A 36 5.65 2.95 -6.17
C HIS A 36 5.22 4.41 -6.35
N LEU A 37 4.27 4.90 -5.54
CA LEU A 37 3.83 6.30 -5.60
C LEU A 37 4.98 7.29 -5.32
N LYS A 38 5.91 6.96 -4.43
CA LYS A 38 7.07 7.80 -4.16
C LYS A 38 7.99 7.93 -5.39
N ILE A 39 8.27 6.83 -6.07
CA ILE A 39 9.13 6.81 -7.26
C ILE A 39 8.50 7.65 -8.38
N VAL A 40 7.19 7.51 -8.61
CA VAL A 40 6.46 8.32 -9.61
C VAL A 40 6.56 9.82 -9.30
N LEU A 41 6.39 10.21 -8.02
CA LEU A 41 6.52 11.62 -7.63
C LEU A 41 7.94 12.15 -7.81
N GLN A 42 8.96 11.34 -7.49
CA GLN A 42 10.36 11.71 -7.72
C GLN A 42 10.68 11.82 -9.21
N PHE A 43 10.19 10.90 -10.05
CA PHE A 43 10.33 10.97 -11.50
C PHE A 43 9.71 12.26 -12.06
N ARG A 44 8.49 12.60 -11.65
CA ARG A 44 7.86 13.87 -12.05
C ARG A 44 8.64 15.10 -11.60
N SER A 45 9.32 15.04 -10.46
CA SER A 45 10.17 16.15 -9.98
C SER A 45 11.41 16.38 -10.85
N LEU A 46 11.88 15.36 -11.57
CA LEU A 46 12.98 15.48 -12.53
C LEU A 46 12.56 16.14 -13.85
N THR A 47 11.27 16.43 -14.05
CA THR A 47 10.73 17.03 -15.29
C THR A 47 11.19 16.24 -16.52
N PRO A 48 10.75 14.98 -16.66
CA PRO A 48 11.16 14.13 -17.76
C PRO A 48 10.80 14.77 -19.11
N PRO A 49 11.65 14.59 -20.14
CA PRO A 49 11.38 15.17 -21.44
C PRO A 49 10.11 14.58 -22.06
N GLU A 50 9.33 15.42 -22.72
CA GLU A 50 8.12 15.00 -23.42
C GLU A 50 8.46 14.34 -24.76
N PHE A 51 7.62 13.38 -25.15
CA PHE A 51 7.70 12.72 -26.45
C PHE A 51 6.43 13.01 -27.24
N HIS A 52 6.58 13.62 -28.41
CA HIS A 52 5.47 14.10 -29.25
C HIS A 52 5.14 13.12 -30.39
N GLY A 53 5.93 12.05 -30.57
CA GLY A 53 5.73 11.01 -31.58
C GLY A 53 6.00 11.45 -33.03
N THR A 54 6.53 12.66 -33.24
CA THR A 54 6.84 13.22 -34.57
C THR A 54 8.33 13.49 -34.76
N GLU A 55 9.11 13.26 -33.71
CA GLU A 55 10.54 13.46 -33.65
C GLU A 55 11.30 12.49 -34.56
N GLY A 56 12.41 12.97 -35.12
CA GLY A 56 13.32 12.14 -35.92
C GLY A 56 14.09 11.12 -35.07
N PRO A 57 14.68 10.09 -35.70
CA PRO A 57 15.35 8.99 -34.99
C PRO A 57 16.47 9.44 -34.04
N GLU A 58 17.21 10.51 -34.38
CA GLU A 58 18.25 11.06 -33.52
C GLU A 58 17.66 11.69 -32.24
N THR A 59 16.58 12.46 -32.39
CA THR A 59 15.87 13.08 -31.27
C THR A 59 15.20 12.01 -30.40
N VAL A 60 14.67 10.94 -30.99
CA VAL A 60 14.13 9.79 -30.26
C VAL A 60 15.23 9.13 -29.43
N ALA A 61 16.41 8.88 -30.02
CA ALA A 61 17.52 8.25 -29.31
C ALA A 61 17.97 9.11 -28.11
N GLU A 62 18.02 10.42 -28.30
CA GLU A 62 18.37 11.37 -27.23
C GLU A 62 17.29 11.44 -26.14
N TRP A 63 16.00 11.38 -26.49
CA TRP A 63 14.91 11.28 -25.54
C TRP A 63 15.01 10.02 -24.68
N ILE A 64 15.24 8.85 -25.29
CA ILE A 64 15.44 7.58 -24.56
C ILE A 64 16.63 7.71 -23.60
N ARG A 65 17.75 8.26 -24.06
CA ARG A 65 18.96 8.45 -23.24
C ARG A 65 18.66 9.31 -22.00
N GLN A 66 17.89 10.38 -22.14
CA GLN A 66 17.53 11.25 -21.03
C GLN A 66 16.55 10.58 -20.05
N ILE A 67 15.61 9.77 -20.55
CA ILE A 67 14.69 9.00 -19.71
C ILE A 67 15.44 7.94 -18.90
N GLU A 68 16.37 7.19 -19.51
CA GLU A 68 17.19 6.21 -18.78
C GLU A 68 18.04 6.87 -17.69
N GLN A 69 18.62 8.05 -17.96
CA GLN A 69 19.36 8.81 -16.95
C GLN A 69 18.49 9.19 -15.74
N ASN A 70 17.22 9.52 -15.97
CA ASN A 70 16.29 9.79 -14.87
C ASN A 70 16.00 8.53 -14.05
N PHE A 71 15.86 7.36 -14.69
CA PHE A 71 15.68 6.11 -13.95
C PHE A 71 16.92 5.69 -13.16
N ASP A 72 18.12 5.89 -13.70
CA ASP A 72 19.38 5.65 -12.99
C ASP A 72 19.49 6.52 -11.73
N LEU A 73 19.12 7.80 -11.82
CA LEU A 73 19.11 8.73 -10.67
C LEU A 73 18.13 8.31 -9.59
N LEU A 74 17.01 7.68 -9.97
CA LEU A 74 16.01 7.17 -9.04
C LEU A 74 16.34 5.78 -8.49
N GLN A 75 17.41 5.14 -8.99
CA GLN A 75 17.75 3.75 -8.69
C GLN A 75 16.56 2.80 -8.93
N CYS A 76 15.82 3.08 -10.00
CA CYS A 76 14.65 2.32 -10.42
C CYS A 76 15.10 1.00 -11.06
N SER A 77 14.60 -0.13 -10.59
CA SER A 77 14.88 -1.41 -11.24
C SER A 77 14.13 -1.53 -12.57
N ASP A 78 14.57 -2.42 -13.46
CA ASP A 78 13.89 -2.64 -14.75
C ASP A 78 12.46 -3.17 -14.58
N GLU A 79 12.12 -3.84 -13.47
CA GLU A 79 10.73 -4.22 -13.18
C GLU A 79 9.84 -3.03 -12.78
N GLN A 80 10.45 -1.90 -12.39
CA GLN A 80 9.75 -0.69 -11.96
C GLN A 80 9.63 0.36 -13.08
N LYS A 81 10.47 0.29 -14.12
CA LYS A 81 10.41 1.14 -15.32
C LYS A 81 9.18 0.80 -16.17
#